data_AF-A0A7C5U6G1-F1
#
_entry.id   AF-A0A7C5U6G1-F1
#
_cell.length_a   1.000
_cell.length_b   1.000
_cell.length_c   1.000
_cell.angle_alpha   90.00
_cell.angle_beta   90.00
_cell.angle_gamma   90.00
#
_symmetry.space_group_name_H-M   'P 1'
#
loop_
_entity.id
_entity.type
_entity.pdbx_description
1 polymer ?
#
loop_
_entity_poly.entity_id
_entity_poly.type
_entity_poly.pdbx_seq_one_letter_code
_entity_poly.pdbx_strand_id
1 'polypeptide(L)'
;MAHLPVFVAISSKFSEKDVISSYEGFLRIVSEKYEVLPERVIYFKNEDLSENWEDELEKVTDFLNEQISKGGILHLSLMVPATFALALGMNLSRSQIPPMVVYHYQAGRYFPVVDLIDNPRKVKDISKSMENILLDFENEATSKECAILIQFASHSMKSSVAEFLKKNNISCSMLEITHKSVGNLEIGDWSKEVSEVYKAIQDIRRENYIERFHFFMSAPISFAFVLGLSLGRYVPATIYQFIPGSQEIYKDVIKI
;
A
#
# COMPACT_ATOMS: atom_id res chain seq x y z
N MET A 1 5.31 25.75 7.43
CA MET A 1 4.39 24.66 7.82
C MET A 1 5.25 23.63 8.55
N ALA A 2 4.80 23.07 9.68
CA ALA A 2 5.65 22.14 10.43
C ALA A 2 5.81 20.82 9.68
N HIS A 3 7.04 20.29 9.60
CA HIS A 3 7.33 18.99 8.98
C HIS A 3 7.52 17.93 10.06
N LEU A 4 6.75 16.86 9.99
CA LEU A 4 6.71 15.81 11.02
C LEU A 4 7.10 14.45 10.44
N PRO A 5 8.33 13.97 10.71
CA PRO A 5 8.73 12.60 10.41
C PRO A 5 7.98 11.60 11.29
N VAL A 6 7.26 10.68 10.67
CA VAL A 6 6.48 9.63 11.33
C VAL A 6 6.89 8.27 10.79
N PHE A 7 7.08 7.33 11.71
CA PHE A 7 7.59 6.00 11.38
C PHE A 7 6.73 4.92 12.01
N VAL A 8 6.35 3.94 11.22
CA VAL A 8 5.57 2.78 11.70
C VAL A 8 6.34 1.52 11.38
N ALA A 9 6.63 0.71 12.40
CA ALA A 9 7.31 -0.57 12.27
C ALA A 9 6.53 -1.67 13.01
N ILE A 10 6.27 -2.77 12.32
CA ILE A 10 5.63 -3.96 12.89
C ILE A 10 6.38 -5.19 12.36
N SER A 11 7.23 -5.76 13.20
CA SER A 11 7.84 -7.07 12.98
C SER A 11 8.64 -7.51 14.19
N SER A 12 8.67 -8.81 14.46
CA SER A 12 9.55 -9.41 15.48
C SER A 12 11.02 -9.49 15.04
N LYS A 13 11.35 -9.13 13.79
CA LYS A 13 12.72 -9.18 13.25
C LYS A 13 13.58 -7.99 13.64
N PHE A 14 12.97 -6.91 14.11
CA PHE A 14 13.69 -5.68 14.45
C PHE A 14 13.65 -5.49 15.96
N SER A 15 14.80 -5.20 16.56
CA SER A 15 14.84 -4.70 17.92
C SER A 15 14.40 -3.23 17.95
N GLU A 16 14.05 -2.73 19.13
CA GLU A 16 13.78 -1.29 19.31
C GLU A 16 14.96 -0.42 18.86
N LYS A 17 16.20 -0.89 19.10
CA LYS A 17 17.42 -0.21 18.65
C LYS A 17 17.50 -0.13 17.12
N ASP A 18 17.12 -1.20 16.42
CA ASP A 18 17.12 -1.21 14.95
C ASP A 18 16.11 -0.19 14.41
N VAL A 19 14.91 -0.15 14.99
CA VAL A 19 13.85 0.80 14.62
C VAL A 19 14.28 2.24 14.88
N ILE A 20 14.88 2.52 16.04
CA ILE A 20 15.40 3.85 16.36
C ILE A 20 16.50 4.26 15.37
N SER A 21 17.44 3.36 15.08
CA SER A 21 18.51 3.64 14.10
C SER A 21 17.94 3.91 12.70
N SER A 22 16.90 3.17 12.32
CA SER A 22 16.21 3.37 11.04
C SER A 22 15.49 4.72 11.00
N TYR A 23 14.79 5.08 12.09
CA TYR A 23 14.15 6.38 12.25
C TYR A 23 15.15 7.52 12.17
N GLU A 24 16.31 7.42 12.81
CA GLU A 24 17.35 8.46 12.76
C GLU A 24 17.89 8.63 11.33
N GLY A 25 18.07 7.54 10.60
CA GLY A 25 18.40 7.57 9.17
C GLY A 25 17.32 8.28 8.35
N PHE A 26 16.05 8.00 8.62
CA PHE A 26 14.90 8.65 7.99
C PHE A 26 14.83 10.15 8.31
N LEU A 27 14.90 10.50 9.59
CA LEU A 27 14.90 11.87 10.11
C LEU A 27 15.99 12.71 9.45
N ARG A 28 17.21 12.16 9.29
CA ARG A 28 18.31 12.84 8.61
C ARG A 28 17.94 13.20 7.17
N ILE A 29 17.36 12.26 6.41
CA ILE A 29 16.94 12.51 5.02
C ILE A 29 15.85 13.58 4.94
N VAL A 30 14.88 13.60 5.86
CA VAL A 30 13.86 14.65 5.88
C VAL A 30 14.49 16.02 6.22
N SER A 31 15.40 16.03 7.19
CA SER A 31 16.08 17.23 7.69
C SER A 31 17.06 17.85 6.68
N GLU A 32 17.50 17.10 5.67
CA GLU A 32 18.29 17.64 4.56
C GLU A 32 17.54 18.72 3.75
N LYS A 33 16.20 18.66 3.73
CA LYS A 33 15.35 19.55 2.92
C LYS A 33 14.41 20.43 3.75
N TYR A 34 14.04 19.99 4.96
CA TYR A 34 12.99 20.63 5.74
C TYR A 34 13.40 20.86 7.19
N GLU A 35 12.92 21.95 7.78
CA GLU A 35 12.98 22.15 9.23
C GLU A 35 11.91 21.25 9.90
N VAL A 36 12.37 20.25 10.64
CA VAL A 36 11.52 19.22 11.25
C VAL A 36 11.24 19.52 12.71
N LEU A 37 10.06 19.10 13.18
CA LEU A 37 9.75 19.12 14.60
C LEU A 37 10.69 18.19 15.37
N PRO A 38 11.10 18.56 16.61
CA PRO A 38 12.04 17.77 17.40
C PRO A 38 11.43 16.49 17.98
N GLU A 39 10.09 16.35 17.91
CA GLU A 39 9.36 15.21 18.45
C GLU A 39 9.71 13.93 17.67
N ARG A 40 10.01 12.86 18.41
CA ARG A 40 10.20 11.53 17.85
C ARG A 40 8.86 10.82 17.79
N VAL A 41 8.37 10.58 16.58
CA VAL A 41 7.04 10.00 16.36
C VAL A 41 7.17 8.62 15.71
N ILE A 42 7.16 7.58 16.55
CA ILE A 42 7.35 6.18 16.16
C ILE A 42 6.22 5.34 16.73
N TYR A 43 5.57 4.54 15.87
CA TYR A 43 4.77 3.40 16.27
C TYR A 43 5.61 2.14 16.07
N PHE A 44 5.82 1.37 17.14
CA PHE A 44 6.58 0.13 17.06
C PHE A 44 5.87 -1.02 17.78
N LYS A 45 5.70 -2.13 17.07
CA LYS A 45 5.30 -3.42 17.61
C LYS A 45 6.36 -4.47 17.28
N ASN A 46 6.98 -5.04 18.32
CA ASN A 46 8.01 -6.07 18.20
C ASN A 46 7.41 -7.49 18.08
N GLU A 47 6.39 -7.62 17.24
CA GLU A 47 5.68 -8.87 17.01
C GLU A 47 5.21 -8.89 15.55
N ASP A 48 5.26 -10.07 14.92
CA ASP A 48 4.69 -10.25 13.59
C ASP A 48 3.15 -10.31 13.66
N LEU A 49 2.49 -9.86 12.60
CA LEU A 49 1.03 -9.90 12.49
C LEU A 49 0.56 -11.35 12.23
N SER A 50 -0.26 -11.92 13.12
CA SER A 50 -0.74 -13.31 13.02
C SER A 50 -2.25 -13.43 12.77
N GLU A 51 -3.07 -12.99 13.73
CA GLU A 51 -4.53 -13.15 13.73
C GLU A 51 -5.30 -11.84 13.88
N ASN A 52 -4.77 -10.86 14.62
CA ASN A 52 -5.48 -9.60 14.92
C ASN A 52 -5.01 -8.45 14.01
N TRP A 53 -5.02 -8.67 12.70
CA TRP A 53 -4.60 -7.65 11.74
C TRP A 53 -5.50 -6.41 11.78
N GLU A 54 -6.80 -6.59 11.98
CA GLU A 54 -7.79 -5.50 12.03
C GLU A 54 -7.63 -4.64 13.29
N ASP A 55 -7.45 -5.24 14.47
CA ASP A 55 -7.18 -4.49 15.70
C ASP A 55 -5.89 -3.67 15.60
N GLU A 56 -4.84 -4.25 15.00
CA GLU A 56 -3.58 -3.54 14.82
C GLU A 56 -3.69 -2.42 13.78
N LEU A 57 -4.47 -2.66 12.73
CA LEU A 57 -4.79 -1.66 11.71
C LEU A 57 -5.54 -0.46 12.32
N GLU A 58 -6.49 -0.70 13.22
CA GLU A 58 -7.20 0.35 13.94
C GLU A 58 -6.24 1.18 14.79
N LYS A 59 -5.40 0.54 15.61
CA LYS A 59 -4.39 1.23 16.44
C LYS A 59 -3.45 2.12 15.64
N VAL A 60 -2.93 1.61 14.52
CA VAL A 60 -2.01 2.39 13.66
C VAL A 60 -2.76 3.51 12.96
N THR A 61 -4.01 3.27 12.55
CA THR A 61 -4.87 4.29 11.95
C THR A 61 -5.13 5.43 12.93
N ASP A 62 -5.47 5.13 14.18
CA ASP A 62 -5.67 6.13 15.25
C ASP A 62 -4.39 6.90 15.56
N PHE A 63 -3.26 6.19 15.68
CA PHE A 63 -1.95 6.81 15.85
C PHE A 63 -1.66 7.82 14.73
N LEU A 64 -1.85 7.44 13.47
CA LEU A 64 -1.62 8.35 12.34
C LEU A 64 -2.63 9.49 12.27
N ASN A 65 -3.90 9.23 12.60
CA ASN A 65 -4.94 10.26 12.68
C ASN A 65 -4.63 11.32 13.74
N GLU A 66 -4.09 10.92 14.89
CA GLU A 66 -3.62 11.85 15.91
C GLU A 66 -2.54 12.78 15.33
N GLN A 67 -1.54 12.24 14.65
CA GLN A 67 -0.46 13.05 14.06
C GLN A 67 -0.97 13.97 12.95
N ILE A 68 -1.89 13.48 12.11
CA ILE A 68 -2.56 14.29 11.09
C ILE A 68 -3.35 15.44 11.73
N SER A 69 -4.01 15.19 12.87
CA SER A 69 -4.84 16.20 13.56
C SER A 69 -4.02 17.33 14.19
N LYS A 70 -2.75 17.09 14.53
CA LYS A 70 -1.79 18.12 15.00
C LYS A 70 -1.47 19.13 13.88
N GLY A 71 -1.78 18.82 12.63
CA GLY A 71 -1.51 19.66 11.47
C GLY A 71 -0.05 19.62 11.00
N GLY A 72 0.21 20.22 9.85
CA GLY A 72 1.54 20.20 9.20
C GLY A 72 1.65 19.20 8.05
N ILE A 73 2.89 18.90 7.67
CA ILE A 73 3.22 17.97 6.58
C ILE A 73 3.78 16.69 7.20
N LEU A 74 3.09 15.58 6.96
CA LEU A 74 3.50 14.26 7.43
C LEU A 74 4.57 13.68 6.49
N HIS A 75 5.76 13.38 6.99
CA HIS A 75 6.74 12.58 6.26
C HIS A 75 6.64 11.15 6.78
N LEU A 76 6.09 10.23 5.99
CA LEU A 76 5.77 8.87 6.45
C LEU A 76 6.72 7.84 5.87
N SER A 77 7.24 6.96 6.73
CA SER A 77 7.85 5.70 6.29
C SER A 77 7.30 4.51 7.07
N LEU A 78 7.18 3.37 6.37
CA LEU A 78 6.52 2.17 6.86
C LEU A 78 7.45 0.96 6.74
N MET A 79 7.57 0.20 7.82
CA MET A 79 8.22 -1.10 7.91
C MET A 79 7.19 -2.15 8.36
N VAL A 80 6.25 -2.43 7.49
CA VAL A 80 5.10 -3.33 7.71
C VAL A 80 4.87 -4.17 6.45
N PRO A 81 4.10 -5.28 6.51
CA PRO A 81 3.72 -6.01 5.30
C PRO A 81 2.98 -5.10 4.30
N ALA A 82 3.24 -5.28 3.00
CA ALA A 82 2.64 -4.44 1.94
C ALA A 82 1.09 -4.48 1.96
N THR A 83 0.52 -5.65 2.28
CA THR A 83 -0.93 -5.86 2.45
C THR A 83 -1.50 -5.04 3.60
N PHE A 84 -0.79 -4.96 4.73
CA PHE A 84 -1.15 -4.09 5.85
C PHE A 84 -1.07 -2.62 5.44
N ALA A 85 -0.02 -2.24 4.71
CA ALA A 85 0.15 -0.88 4.21
C ALA A 85 -0.99 -0.46 3.26
N LEU A 86 -1.43 -1.34 2.35
CA LEU A 86 -2.60 -1.12 1.51
C LEU A 86 -3.83 -0.82 2.36
N ALA A 87 -4.14 -1.69 3.32
CA ALA A 87 -5.29 -1.53 4.19
C ALA A 87 -5.24 -0.25 5.02
N LEU A 88 -4.04 0.11 5.52
CA LEU A 88 -3.80 1.34 6.25
C LEU A 88 -4.07 2.56 5.38
N GLY A 89 -3.59 2.55 4.13
CA GLY A 89 -3.91 3.58 3.14
C GLY A 89 -5.41 3.68 2.89
N MET A 90 -6.11 2.55 2.74
CA MET A 90 -7.58 2.55 2.53
C MET A 90 -8.33 3.17 3.71
N ASN A 91 -7.93 2.85 4.95
CA ASN A 91 -8.55 3.42 6.16
C ASN A 91 -8.22 4.90 6.39
N LEU A 92 -7.04 5.36 5.98
CA LEU A 92 -6.67 6.78 6.05
C LEU A 92 -7.20 7.61 4.88
N SER A 93 -7.79 6.97 3.86
CA SER A 93 -8.36 7.70 2.73
C SER A 93 -9.52 8.58 3.16
N ARG A 94 -9.48 9.84 2.72
CA ARG A 94 -10.50 10.85 2.99
C ARG A 94 -10.83 11.60 1.71
N SER A 95 -11.90 12.40 1.73
CA SER A 95 -12.27 13.30 0.63
C SER A 95 -11.13 14.28 0.28
N GLN A 96 -10.36 14.69 1.29
CA GLN A 96 -9.12 15.46 1.16
C GLN A 96 -8.01 14.72 1.90
N ILE A 97 -7.07 14.15 1.14
CA ILE A 97 -5.86 13.53 1.70
C ILE A 97 -5.01 14.64 2.33
N PRO A 98 -4.55 14.49 3.59
CA PRO A 98 -3.73 15.49 4.24
C PRO A 98 -2.36 15.62 3.53
N PRO A 99 -1.72 16.80 3.58
CA PRO A 99 -0.38 16.99 3.02
C PRO A 99 0.62 16.00 3.60
N MET A 100 1.24 15.17 2.75
CA MET A 100 2.20 14.17 3.17
C MET A 100 3.22 13.83 2.10
N VAL A 101 4.38 13.32 2.52
CA VAL A 101 5.39 12.71 1.64
C VAL A 101 5.65 11.30 2.12
N VAL A 102 5.51 10.32 1.24
CA VAL A 102 5.73 8.91 1.55
C VAL A 102 7.12 8.50 1.09
N TYR A 103 7.85 7.82 1.97
CA TYR A 103 9.23 7.41 1.75
C TYR A 103 9.35 5.89 1.61
N HIS A 104 10.22 5.47 0.70
CA HIS A 104 10.62 4.08 0.51
C HIS A 104 12.05 3.87 0.98
N TYR A 105 12.29 2.78 1.71
CA TYR A 105 13.63 2.37 2.11
C TYR A 105 14.21 1.38 1.11
N GLN A 106 15.34 1.73 0.49
CA GLN A 106 16.06 0.85 -0.43
C GLN A 106 17.57 1.04 -0.25
N ALA A 107 18.32 -0.06 -0.28
CA ALA A 107 19.79 -0.05 -0.25
C ALA A 107 20.41 0.85 0.85
N GLY A 108 19.84 0.85 2.06
CA GLY A 108 20.39 1.60 3.19
C GLY A 108 19.91 3.04 3.32
N ARG A 109 19.03 3.52 2.43
CA ARG A 109 18.59 4.93 2.40
C ARG A 109 17.08 5.04 2.18
N TYR A 110 16.51 6.13 2.70
CA TYR A 110 15.13 6.55 2.43
C TYR A 110 15.06 7.48 1.22
N PHE A 111 14.09 7.24 0.36
CA PHE A 111 13.80 8.03 -0.83
C PHE A 111 12.36 8.54 -0.78
N PRO A 112 12.10 9.84 -0.99
CA PRO A 112 10.74 10.31 -1.19
C PRO A 112 10.22 9.74 -2.51
N VAL A 113 9.16 8.94 -2.45
CA VAL A 113 8.61 8.27 -3.64
C VAL A 113 7.25 8.81 -4.04
N VAL A 114 6.52 9.45 -3.13
CA VAL A 114 5.26 10.13 -3.46
C VAL A 114 5.17 11.39 -2.60
N ASP A 115 5.12 12.55 -3.25
CA ASP A 115 4.92 13.85 -2.61
C ASP A 115 3.50 14.36 -2.85
N LEU A 116 2.67 14.41 -1.80
CA LEU A 116 1.26 14.83 -1.85
C LEU A 116 1.05 16.21 -1.21
N ILE A 117 2.11 17.02 -1.01
CA ILE A 117 1.97 18.33 -0.36
C ILE A 117 1.08 19.27 -1.18
N ASP A 118 1.42 19.48 -2.45
CA ASP A 118 0.77 20.50 -3.30
C ASP A 118 -0.44 19.95 -4.06
N ASN A 119 -0.39 18.68 -4.45
CA ASN A 119 -1.46 18.04 -5.23
C ASN A 119 -1.73 16.61 -4.73
N PRO A 120 -2.49 16.45 -3.62
CA PRO A 120 -2.86 15.13 -3.12
C PRO A 120 -3.73 14.33 -4.09
N ARG A 121 -4.40 14.99 -5.05
CA ARG A 121 -5.29 14.32 -6.02
C ARG A 121 -4.55 13.67 -7.17
N LYS A 122 -3.25 13.93 -7.37
CA LYS A 122 -2.48 13.39 -8.51
C LYS A 122 -2.47 11.86 -8.57
N VAL A 123 -2.56 11.19 -7.41
CA VAL A 123 -2.59 9.72 -7.31
C VAL A 123 -3.97 9.12 -7.60
N LYS A 124 -5.01 9.95 -7.74
CA LYS A 124 -6.38 9.58 -8.14
C LYS A 124 -6.73 10.08 -9.55
N ASP A 125 -5.75 10.59 -10.30
CA ASP A 125 -5.96 11.15 -11.62
C ASP A 125 -6.16 10.05 -12.67
N ILE A 126 -7.40 9.89 -13.15
CA ILE A 126 -7.79 8.88 -14.14
C ILE A 126 -7.76 9.41 -15.58
N SER A 127 -7.36 10.67 -15.79
CA SER A 127 -7.33 11.30 -17.12
C SER A 127 -6.09 10.92 -17.93
N LYS A 128 -5.05 10.39 -17.27
CA LYS A 128 -3.77 10.06 -17.89
C LYS A 128 -3.79 8.69 -18.59
N SER A 129 -2.96 8.57 -19.62
CA SER A 129 -2.62 7.32 -20.29
C SER A 129 -1.92 6.35 -19.33
N MET A 130 -2.16 5.05 -19.53
CA MET A 130 -1.42 3.99 -18.84
C MET A 130 -0.16 3.66 -19.62
N GLU A 131 0.99 4.12 -19.13
CA GLU A 131 2.27 4.03 -19.83
C GLU A 131 3.25 3.07 -19.16
N ASN A 132 3.12 2.82 -17.87
CA ASN A 132 4.09 2.08 -17.06
C ASN A 132 3.61 0.66 -16.70
N ILE A 133 2.31 0.38 -16.86
CA ILE A 133 1.71 -0.91 -16.53
C ILE A 133 1.24 -1.70 -17.77
N LEU A 134 1.13 -3.01 -17.61
CA LEU A 134 0.45 -3.93 -18.50
C LEU A 134 -0.74 -4.56 -17.76
N LEU A 135 -1.85 -4.74 -18.48
CA LEU A 135 -3.09 -5.31 -17.96
C LEU A 135 -3.39 -6.62 -18.66
N ASP A 136 -3.75 -7.63 -17.88
CA ASP A 136 -4.37 -8.86 -18.36
C ASP A 136 -5.66 -9.08 -17.58
N PHE A 137 -6.80 -9.17 -18.28
CA PHE A 137 -8.11 -9.25 -17.67
C PHE A 137 -8.87 -10.48 -18.16
N GLU A 138 -9.17 -11.37 -17.23
CA GLU A 138 -10.00 -12.55 -17.43
C GLU A 138 -11.38 -12.27 -16.85
N ASN A 139 -12.37 -12.12 -17.72
CA ASN A 139 -13.74 -11.83 -17.30
C ASN A 139 -14.52 -13.10 -17.00
N GLU A 140 -15.01 -13.23 -15.77
CA GLU A 140 -16.01 -14.22 -15.38
C GLU A 140 -17.39 -13.56 -15.49
N ALA A 141 -18.07 -13.76 -16.62
CA ALA A 141 -19.23 -12.96 -17.05
C ALA A 141 -20.40 -12.86 -16.05
N THR A 142 -20.49 -13.79 -15.09
CA THR A 142 -21.56 -13.82 -14.08
C THR A 142 -21.13 -13.27 -12.72
N SER A 143 -19.83 -13.05 -12.53
CA SER A 143 -19.29 -12.57 -11.26
C SER A 143 -19.34 -11.05 -11.15
N LYS A 144 -19.66 -10.58 -9.94
CA LYS A 144 -19.50 -9.18 -9.53
C LYS A 144 -18.28 -8.97 -8.63
N GLU A 145 -17.47 -10.00 -8.47
CA GLU A 145 -16.22 -9.99 -7.72
C GLU A 145 -15.04 -10.02 -8.68
N CYS A 146 -13.97 -9.31 -8.34
CA CYS A 146 -12.74 -9.26 -9.13
C CYS A 146 -11.51 -9.47 -8.24
N ALA A 147 -10.67 -10.44 -8.57
CA ALA A 147 -9.33 -10.56 -8.01
C ALA A 147 -8.38 -9.58 -8.69
N ILE A 148 -7.74 -8.73 -7.89
CA ILE A 148 -6.77 -7.74 -8.33
C ILE A 148 -5.38 -8.22 -7.93
N LEU A 149 -4.55 -8.53 -8.92
CA LEU A 149 -3.20 -9.05 -8.74
C LEU A 149 -2.21 -7.94 -9.10
N ILE A 150 -1.52 -7.36 -8.12
CA ILE A 150 -0.52 -6.31 -8.33
C ILE A 150 0.86 -6.95 -8.24
N GLN A 151 1.53 -7.08 -9.39
CA GLN A 151 2.77 -7.84 -9.50
C GLN A 151 3.90 -6.99 -10.06
N PHE A 152 4.60 -6.31 -9.14
CA PHE A 152 5.76 -5.49 -9.46
C PHE A 152 7.08 -6.19 -9.09
N ALA A 153 7.01 -7.44 -8.60
CA ALA A 153 8.17 -8.31 -8.39
C ALA A 153 8.31 -9.38 -9.48
N SER A 154 9.47 -10.04 -9.49
CA SER A 154 9.93 -10.94 -10.56
C SER A 154 9.14 -12.25 -10.72
N HIS A 155 8.33 -12.65 -9.75
CA HIS A 155 7.62 -13.94 -9.77
C HIS A 155 6.14 -13.75 -10.08
N SER A 156 5.60 -14.56 -10.99
CA SER A 156 4.17 -14.57 -11.28
C SER A 156 3.36 -15.17 -10.15
N MET A 157 2.32 -14.45 -9.72
CA MET A 157 1.36 -14.90 -8.72
C MET A 157 0.05 -15.43 -9.34
N LYS A 158 -0.12 -15.30 -10.66
CA LYS A 158 -1.39 -15.60 -11.34
C LYS A 158 -1.86 -17.04 -11.08
N SER A 159 -1.00 -18.01 -11.35
CA SER A 159 -1.34 -19.43 -11.17
C SER A 159 -1.63 -19.78 -9.71
N SER A 160 -0.82 -19.30 -8.76
CA SER A 160 -1.02 -19.57 -7.34
C SER A 160 -2.29 -18.93 -6.79
N VAL A 161 -2.65 -17.74 -7.27
CA VAL A 161 -3.90 -17.07 -6.91
C VAL A 161 -5.10 -17.79 -7.51
N ALA A 162 -5.04 -18.19 -8.79
CA ALA A 162 -6.12 -18.95 -9.43
C ALA A 162 -6.39 -20.29 -8.70
N GLU A 163 -5.35 -21.01 -8.31
CA GLU A 163 -5.47 -22.23 -7.52
C GLU A 163 -6.10 -21.96 -6.15
N PHE A 164 -5.68 -20.89 -5.47
CA PHE A 164 -6.25 -20.48 -4.20
C PHE A 164 -7.75 -20.15 -4.31
N LEU A 165 -8.14 -19.33 -5.29
CA LEU A 165 -9.53 -18.94 -5.52
C LEU A 165 -10.40 -20.17 -5.78
N LYS A 166 -9.93 -21.08 -6.65
CA LYS A 166 -10.61 -22.35 -6.96
C LYS A 166 -10.77 -23.23 -5.72
N LYS A 167 -9.70 -23.43 -4.94
CA LYS A 167 -9.74 -24.25 -3.71
C LYS A 167 -10.75 -23.72 -2.70
N ASN A 168 -10.91 -22.39 -2.63
CA ASN A 168 -11.81 -21.72 -1.69
C ASN A 168 -13.21 -21.43 -2.28
N ASN A 169 -13.52 -21.94 -3.47
CA ASN A 169 -14.80 -21.72 -4.17
C ASN A 169 -15.15 -20.23 -4.36
N ILE A 170 -14.13 -19.38 -4.58
CA ILE A 170 -14.31 -17.97 -4.89
C ILE A 170 -14.37 -17.84 -6.42
N SER A 171 -15.55 -17.52 -6.94
CA SER A 171 -15.75 -17.24 -8.37
C SER A 171 -15.63 -15.74 -8.60
N CYS A 172 -14.62 -15.33 -9.35
CA CYS A 172 -14.35 -13.92 -9.64
C CYS A 172 -13.66 -13.73 -10.99
N SER A 173 -13.87 -12.57 -11.62
CA SER A 173 -13.00 -12.10 -12.71
C SER A 173 -11.59 -11.86 -12.15
N MET A 174 -10.57 -11.83 -13.00
CA MET A 174 -9.18 -11.61 -12.56
C MET A 174 -8.52 -10.52 -13.39
N LEU A 175 -8.01 -9.49 -12.71
CA LEU A 175 -7.20 -8.43 -13.29
C LEU A 175 -5.77 -8.56 -12.78
N GLU A 176 -4.85 -8.95 -13.66
CA GLU A 176 -3.41 -8.91 -13.42
C GLU A 176 -2.84 -7.58 -13.90
N ILE A 177 -2.10 -6.91 -13.01
CA ILE A 177 -1.44 -5.63 -13.25
C ILE A 177 0.05 -5.83 -13.01
N THR A 178 0.83 -5.71 -14.08
CA THR A 178 2.30 -5.86 -14.04
C THR A 178 2.98 -4.57 -14.45
N HIS A 179 4.19 -4.35 -13.92
CA HIS A 179 5.01 -3.21 -14.34
C HIS A 179 5.82 -3.58 -15.59
N LYS A 180 5.97 -2.64 -16.54
CA LYS A 180 6.74 -2.87 -17.78
C LYS A 180 8.24 -3.09 -17.54
N SER A 181 8.81 -2.40 -16.56
CA SER A 181 10.17 -2.68 -16.08
C SER A 181 10.12 -3.78 -15.04
N VAL A 182 10.56 -4.98 -15.41
CA VAL A 182 10.55 -6.16 -14.53
C VAL A 182 11.62 -6.02 -13.45
N GLY A 183 11.28 -6.35 -12.20
CA GLY A 183 12.28 -6.67 -11.17
C GLY A 183 12.58 -5.61 -10.13
N ASN A 184 12.01 -4.40 -10.22
CA ASN A 184 11.74 -3.42 -9.15
C ASN A 184 11.25 -2.12 -9.78
N LEU A 185 10.39 -1.37 -9.07
CA LEU A 185 10.12 0.03 -9.44
C LEU A 185 11.41 0.84 -9.31
N GLU A 186 11.74 1.61 -10.35
CA GLU A 186 12.86 2.55 -10.29
C GLU A 186 12.60 3.60 -9.20
N ILE A 187 13.64 3.99 -8.46
CA ILE A 187 13.52 5.04 -7.44
C ILE A 187 13.18 6.37 -8.15
N GLY A 188 12.03 6.94 -7.80
CA GLY A 188 11.52 8.18 -8.39
C GLY A 188 10.15 8.55 -7.83
N ASP A 189 9.45 9.47 -8.49
CA ASP A 189 8.06 9.80 -8.15
C ASP A 189 7.11 8.72 -8.68
N TRP A 190 6.63 7.85 -7.79
CA TRP A 190 5.71 6.75 -8.06
C TRP A 190 4.25 7.19 -8.22
N SER A 191 3.97 8.49 -8.15
CA SER A 191 2.59 9.00 -8.25
C SER A 191 1.91 8.61 -9.56
N LYS A 192 2.68 8.51 -10.66
CA LYS A 192 2.15 8.14 -11.97
C LYS A 192 1.73 6.67 -11.97
N GLU A 193 2.61 5.77 -11.54
CA GLU A 193 2.35 4.33 -11.42
C GLU A 193 1.14 4.07 -10.51
N VAL A 194 1.05 4.76 -9.38
CA VAL A 194 -0.14 4.64 -8.51
C VAL A 194 -1.40 5.08 -9.23
N SER A 195 -1.36 6.21 -9.95
CA SER A 195 -2.53 6.72 -10.69
C SER A 195 -2.96 5.78 -11.81
N GLU A 196 -2.02 5.12 -12.49
CA GLU A 196 -2.32 4.14 -13.53
C GLU A 196 -2.97 2.88 -12.96
N VAL A 197 -2.44 2.34 -11.85
CA VAL A 197 -3.05 1.17 -11.19
C VAL A 197 -4.45 1.52 -10.66
N TYR A 198 -4.61 2.68 -10.03
CA TYR A 198 -5.91 3.18 -9.58
C TYR A 198 -6.89 3.30 -10.76
N LYS A 199 -6.47 3.89 -11.87
CA LYS A 199 -7.27 4.02 -13.09
C LYS A 199 -7.71 2.66 -13.62
N ALA A 200 -6.80 1.70 -13.76
CA ALA A 200 -7.09 0.36 -14.25
C ALA A 200 -8.18 -0.33 -13.41
N ILE A 201 -8.06 -0.26 -12.08
CA ILE A 201 -9.05 -0.83 -11.15
C ILE A 201 -10.42 -0.15 -11.33
N GLN A 202 -10.46 1.18 -11.47
CA GLN A 202 -11.72 1.91 -11.63
C GLN A 202 -12.38 1.68 -13.00
N ASP A 203 -11.59 1.55 -14.06
CA ASP A 203 -12.09 1.25 -15.40
C ASP A 203 -12.71 -0.16 -15.41
N ILE A 204 -12.00 -1.18 -14.91
CA ILE A 204 -12.54 -2.56 -14.79
C ILE A 204 -13.80 -2.59 -13.93
N ARG A 205 -13.81 -1.87 -12.81
CA ARG A 205 -14.99 -1.77 -11.94
C ARG A 205 -16.20 -1.24 -12.69
N ARG A 206 -16.03 -0.11 -13.39
CA ARG A 206 -17.11 0.57 -14.10
C ARG A 206 -17.63 -0.27 -15.26
N GLU A 207 -16.73 -0.88 -16.03
CA GLU A 207 -17.06 -1.62 -17.24
C GLU A 207 -17.71 -2.98 -16.96
N ASN A 208 -17.35 -3.60 -15.82
CA ASN A 208 -17.82 -4.94 -15.46
C ASN A 208 -18.73 -4.96 -14.23
N TYR A 209 -19.16 -3.80 -13.73
CA TYR A 209 -20.04 -3.65 -12.56
C TYR A 209 -19.56 -4.41 -11.32
N ILE A 210 -18.24 -4.33 -11.05
CA ILE A 210 -17.64 -5.01 -9.91
C ILE A 210 -18.10 -4.36 -8.59
N GLU A 211 -18.57 -5.19 -7.67
CA GLU A 211 -19.07 -4.82 -6.34
C GLU A 211 -18.14 -5.25 -5.20
N ARG A 212 -17.17 -6.14 -5.45
CA ARG A 212 -16.17 -6.58 -4.45
C ARG A 212 -14.80 -6.86 -5.08
N PHE A 213 -13.75 -6.53 -4.35
CA PHE A 213 -12.37 -6.85 -4.74
C PHE A 213 -11.69 -7.88 -3.83
N HIS A 214 -10.81 -8.69 -4.42
CA HIS A 214 -9.88 -9.58 -3.72
C HIS A 214 -8.45 -9.17 -4.07
N PHE A 215 -7.73 -8.55 -3.14
CA PHE A 215 -6.39 -8.01 -3.38
C PHE A 215 -5.30 -9.03 -3.06
N PHE A 216 -4.46 -9.29 -4.05
CA PHE A 216 -3.22 -10.05 -3.95
C PHE A 216 -2.09 -9.15 -4.43
N MET A 217 -0.98 -9.08 -3.69
CA MET A 217 0.06 -8.13 -4.03
C MET A 217 1.48 -8.59 -3.77
N SER A 218 2.35 -8.12 -4.65
CA SER A 218 3.78 -8.16 -4.56
C SER A 218 4.31 -6.83 -5.10
N ALA A 219 4.33 -5.83 -4.23
CA ALA A 219 4.73 -4.46 -4.54
C ALA A 219 5.46 -3.83 -3.34
N PRO A 220 6.25 -2.75 -3.55
CA PRO A 220 6.84 -2.00 -2.46
C PRO A 220 5.79 -1.49 -1.46
N ILE A 221 6.14 -1.50 -0.16
CA ILE A 221 5.25 -1.10 0.94
C ILE A 221 4.68 0.31 0.73
N SER A 222 5.54 1.26 0.37
CA SER A 222 5.15 2.66 0.13
C SER A 222 4.20 2.81 -1.06
N PHE A 223 4.37 1.98 -2.11
CA PHE A 223 3.44 1.94 -3.24
C PHE A 223 2.07 1.42 -2.80
N ALA A 224 2.04 0.30 -2.08
CA ALA A 224 0.81 -0.30 -1.58
C ALA A 224 0.02 0.67 -0.69
N PHE A 225 0.70 1.38 0.22
CA PHE A 225 0.08 2.41 1.05
C PHE A 225 -0.60 3.52 0.24
N VAL A 226 0.11 4.10 -0.73
CA VAL A 226 -0.44 5.22 -1.52
C VAL A 226 -1.56 4.74 -2.43
N LEU A 227 -1.46 3.53 -2.99
CA LEU A 227 -2.57 2.93 -3.71
C LEU A 227 -3.80 2.75 -2.81
N GLY A 228 -3.61 2.33 -1.56
CA GLY A 228 -4.66 2.24 -0.57
C GLY A 228 -5.33 3.59 -0.32
N LEU A 229 -4.54 4.66 -0.15
CA LEU A 229 -5.04 6.03 -0.03
C LEU A 229 -5.87 6.44 -1.27
N SER A 230 -5.46 6.03 -2.47
CA SER A 230 -6.19 6.28 -3.71
C SER A 230 -7.53 5.53 -3.76
N LEU A 231 -7.55 4.26 -3.36
CA LEU A 231 -8.73 3.40 -3.40
C LEU A 231 -9.77 3.76 -2.34
N GLY A 232 -9.35 4.03 -1.10
CA GLY A 232 -10.25 4.22 0.04
C GLY A 232 -11.14 3.02 0.32
N ARG A 233 -12.25 3.23 1.05
CA ARG A 233 -13.19 2.17 1.48
C ARG A 233 -14.51 2.15 0.70
N TYR A 234 -14.51 2.63 -0.54
CA TYR A 234 -15.76 2.79 -1.31
C TYR A 234 -16.31 1.48 -1.89
N VAL A 235 -15.48 0.45 -1.99
CA VAL A 235 -15.85 -0.87 -2.50
C VAL A 235 -15.40 -1.91 -1.48
N PRO A 236 -16.28 -2.84 -1.06
CA PRO A 236 -15.90 -3.96 -0.22
C PRO A 236 -14.67 -4.68 -0.75
N ALA A 237 -13.73 -5.00 0.12
CA ALA A 237 -12.50 -5.65 -0.29
C ALA A 237 -12.03 -6.69 0.73
N THR A 238 -11.40 -7.75 0.24
CA THR A 238 -10.62 -8.69 1.06
C THR A 238 -9.17 -8.62 0.62
N ILE A 239 -8.26 -8.45 1.58
CA ILE A 239 -6.82 -8.37 1.32
C ILE A 239 -6.18 -9.67 1.79
N TYR A 240 -5.38 -10.28 0.91
CA TYR A 240 -4.77 -11.58 1.13
C TYR A 240 -3.26 -11.45 1.31
N GLN A 241 -2.73 -12.07 2.37
CA GLN A 241 -1.30 -12.14 2.66
C GLN A 241 -0.71 -13.45 2.15
N PHE A 242 0.40 -13.34 1.42
CA PHE A 242 1.20 -14.51 1.04
C PHE A 242 1.96 -15.05 2.25
N ILE A 243 1.83 -16.36 2.53
CA ILE A 243 2.51 -17.06 3.63
C ILE A 243 3.46 -18.10 3.02
N PRO A 244 4.75 -17.77 2.84
CA PRO A 244 5.71 -18.69 2.25
C PRO A 244 5.84 -19.97 3.09
N GLY A 245 5.82 -21.13 2.42
CA GLY A 245 5.98 -22.45 3.06
C GLY A 245 4.75 -23.00 3.77
N SER A 246 3.61 -22.29 3.74
CA SER A 246 2.33 -22.79 4.25
C SER A 246 1.65 -23.72 3.24
N GLN A 247 0.85 -24.68 3.71
CA GLN A 247 -0.08 -25.44 2.86
C GLN A 247 -1.15 -24.54 2.24
N GLU A 248 -1.49 -23.44 2.92
CA GLU A 248 -2.34 -22.37 2.45
C GLU A 248 -1.48 -21.12 2.25
N ILE A 249 -1.02 -20.97 1.01
CA ILE A 249 -0.04 -19.94 0.63
C ILE A 249 -0.63 -18.52 0.64
N TYR A 250 -1.96 -18.38 0.71
CA TYR A 250 -2.64 -17.12 0.95
C TYR A 250 -3.62 -17.26 2.12
N LYS A 251 -3.68 -16.21 2.96
CA LYS A 251 -4.65 -16.07 4.05
C LYS A 251 -5.35 -14.73 3.90
N ASP A 252 -6.68 -14.69 4.07
CA ASP A 252 -7.39 -13.43 4.22
C ASP A 252 -6.99 -12.79 5.56
N VAL A 253 -6.46 -11.57 5.50
CA VAL A 253 -5.94 -10.90 6.70
C VAL A 253 -6.77 -9.69 7.09
N ILE A 254 -7.42 -9.03 6.13
CA ILE A 254 -8.23 -7.82 6.40
C ILE A 254 -9.45 -7.82 5.48
N LYS A 255 -10.62 -7.51 6.04
CA LYS A 255 -11.87 -7.26 5.31
C LYS A 255 -12.29 -5.80 5.51
N ILE A 256 -12.44 -5.07 4.40
CA ILE A 256 -12.71 -3.62 4.39
C ILE A 256 -14.14 -3.32 3.96
#